data_AF-K0CFL1-F1
#
_entry.id   AF-K0CFL1-F1
#
_cell.length_a   1.000
_cell.length_b   1.000
_cell.length_c   1.000
_cell.angle_alpha   90.00
_cell.angle_beta   90.00
_cell.angle_gamma   90.00
#
_symmetry.space_group_name_H-M   'P 1'
#
loop_
_entity.id
_entity.type
_entity.pdbx_description
1 polymer ?
#
loop_
_entity_poly.entity_id
_entity_poly.type
_entity_poly.pdbx_seq_one_letter_code
_entity_poly.pdbx_strand_id
1 'polypeptide(L)'
;MKTTPLYFRPCGQAADRVSETLPTGVAAVWGAALFDGLMGSPGAPGHDQRLRPCGHGEWIDLICASTRYLAPLWTCCRRFWPPGAPADGAFEADVVRPFGELLGYHLVLHQGQWPSDTEAEAVIHDLVTAFFNRYPSGPSAPA
;
A
#
# COMPACT_ATOMS: atom_id res chain seq x y z
N MET A 1 10.83 34.19 -5.58
CA MET A 1 11.40 32.83 -5.62
C MET A 1 10.48 31.98 -6.49
N LYS A 2 11.00 31.42 -7.60
CA LYS A 2 10.22 30.58 -8.52
C LYS A 2 10.41 29.12 -8.12
N THR A 3 9.32 28.46 -7.73
CA THR A 3 9.29 27.04 -7.40
C THR A 3 9.25 26.24 -8.70
N THR A 4 10.33 25.52 -8.99
CA THR A 4 10.39 24.64 -10.16
C THR A 4 9.79 23.28 -9.76
N PRO A 5 8.71 22.79 -10.39
CA PRO A 5 8.24 21.44 -10.17
C PRO A 5 9.28 20.46 -10.75
N LEU A 6 9.66 19.46 -9.95
CA LEU A 6 10.55 18.40 -10.40
C LEU A 6 9.80 17.52 -11.40
N TYR A 7 10.07 17.73 -12.69
CA TYR A 7 9.62 16.84 -13.74
C TYR A 7 10.28 15.47 -13.58
N PHE A 8 9.45 14.44 -13.56
CA PHE A 8 9.84 13.04 -13.68
C PHE A 8 10.77 12.85 -14.88
N ARG A 9 12.02 12.47 -14.61
CA ARG A 9 12.97 12.06 -15.65
C ARG A 9 12.90 10.54 -15.78
N PRO A 10 12.57 9.96 -16.94
CA PRO A 10 12.78 8.54 -17.16
C PRO A 10 14.28 8.35 -17.40
N CYS A 11 15.00 7.89 -16.37
CA CYS A 11 16.41 7.56 -16.50
C CYS A 11 16.55 6.04 -16.43
N GLY A 12 16.83 5.44 -17.60
CA GLY A 12 17.22 4.05 -17.69
C GLY A 12 18.60 3.81 -17.08
N GLN A 13 18.74 2.58 -16.58
CA GLN A 13 19.97 1.82 -16.34
C GLN A 13 20.88 2.28 -15.20
N ALA A 14 20.53 1.84 -13.99
CA ALA A 14 21.48 1.24 -13.05
C ALA A 14 20.86 -0.05 -12.49
N ALA A 15 21.62 -1.14 -12.58
CA ALA A 15 21.23 -2.54 -12.43
C ALA A 15 20.13 -2.86 -11.41
N ASP A 16 19.09 -3.48 -11.96
CA ASP A 16 18.01 -4.24 -11.37
C ASP A 16 18.53 -5.21 -10.28
N ARG A 17 18.41 -4.83 -9.01
CA ARG A 17 18.66 -5.73 -7.86
C ARG A 17 17.42 -5.87 -6.98
N VAL A 18 16.25 -5.54 -7.52
CA VAL A 18 15.01 -5.70 -6.79
C VAL A 18 14.26 -6.87 -7.40
N SER A 19 13.96 -7.88 -6.58
CA SER A 19 13.25 -9.08 -7.01
C SER A 19 11.95 -8.68 -7.71
N GLU A 20 11.69 -9.24 -8.89
CA GLU A 20 10.42 -9.01 -9.59
C GLU A 20 9.24 -9.46 -8.74
N THR A 21 9.47 -10.48 -7.91
CA THR A 21 8.51 -11.04 -6.97
C THR A 21 8.65 -10.42 -5.59
N LEU A 22 7.51 -10.18 -4.93
CA LEU A 22 7.45 -9.71 -3.55
C LEU A 22 8.09 -10.76 -2.61
N PRO A 23 9.11 -10.39 -1.80
CA PRO A 23 9.71 -11.33 -0.86
C PRO A 23 8.70 -11.83 0.18
N THR A 24 8.75 -13.13 0.52
CA THR A 24 7.76 -13.77 1.41
C THR A 24 7.63 -13.10 2.77
N GLY A 25 8.76 -12.68 3.38
CA GLY A 25 8.73 -11.97 4.67
C GLY A 25 8.00 -10.63 4.58
N VAL A 26 8.23 -9.87 3.50
CA VAL A 26 7.54 -8.59 3.25
C VAL A 26 6.05 -8.85 2.99
N ALA A 27 5.72 -9.88 2.21
CA ALA A 27 4.32 -10.26 1.95
C ALA A 27 3.55 -10.57 3.24
N ALA A 28 4.16 -11.26 4.21
CA ALA A 28 3.53 -11.56 5.49
C ALA A 28 3.27 -10.28 6.31
N VAL A 29 4.25 -9.39 6.40
CA VAL A 29 4.13 -8.12 7.12
C VAL A 29 3.09 -7.21 6.48
N TRP A 30 3.12 -7.08 5.16
CA TRP A 30 2.15 -6.27 4.42
C TRP A 30 0.75 -6.87 4.47
N GLY A 31 0.61 -8.19 4.40
CA GLY A 31 -0.68 -8.86 4.58
C GLY A 31 -1.28 -8.56 5.95
N ALA A 32 -0.47 -8.55 7.01
CA ALA A 32 -0.92 -8.18 8.35
C ALA A 32 -1.33 -6.71 8.45
N ALA A 33 -0.52 -5.78 7.92
CA ALA A 33 -0.84 -4.35 7.91
C ALA A 33 -2.08 -4.02 7.07
N LEU A 34 -2.23 -4.69 5.93
CA LEU A 34 -3.39 -4.56 5.06
C LEU A 34 -4.67 -5.02 5.77
N PHE A 35 -4.61 -6.17 6.44
CA PHE A 35 -5.74 -6.69 7.21
C PHE A 35 -6.07 -5.80 8.41
N ASP A 36 -5.06 -5.31 9.13
CA ASP A 36 -5.24 -4.35 10.21
C ASP A 36 -6.00 -3.10 9.71
N GLY A 37 -5.58 -2.54 8.58
CA GLY A 37 -6.25 -1.41 7.96
C GLY A 37 -7.67 -1.75 7.49
N LEU A 38 -7.85 -2.93 6.89
CA LEU A 38 -9.16 -3.39 6.46
C LEU A 38 -10.17 -3.46 7.62
N MET A 39 -9.72 -3.96 8.76
CA MET A 39 -10.52 -4.08 9.99
C MET A 39 -10.61 -2.75 10.75
N GLY A 40 -9.63 -1.86 10.57
CA GLY A 40 -9.55 -0.56 11.20
C GLY A 40 -10.37 0.48 10.46
N SER A 41 -11.30 1.12 11.15
CA SER A 41 -11.89 2.38 10.68
C SER A 41 -11.85 3.39 11.83
N PRO A 42 -10.99 4.42 11.75
CA PRO A 42 -11.01 5.50 12.72
C PRO A 42 -12.37 6.21 12.65
N GLY A 43 -13.24 5.95 13.62
CA GLY A 43 -14.53 6.63 13.77
C GLY A 43 -15.77 5.86 13.30
N ALA A 44 -15.68 4.61 12.86
CA ALA A 44 -16.85 3.79 12.51
C ALA A 44 -17.01 2.57 13.46
N PRO A 45 -17.76 2.70 14.57
CA PRO A 45 -18.12 1.55 15.38
C PRO A 45 -18.90 0.52 14.55
N GLY A 46 -18.52 -0.76 14.65
CA GLY A 46 -19.14 -1.88 13.92
C GLY A 46 -18.70 -2.03 12.46
N HIS A 47 -17.59 -1.41 12.06
CA HIS A 47 -17.00 -1.56 10.71
C HIS A 47 -16.70 -3.02 10.35
N ASP A 48 -16.13 -3.77 11.28
CA ASP A 48 -15.92 -5.22 11.18
C ASP A 48 -17.23 -5.97 10.94
N GLN A 49 -18.29 -5.64 11.68
CA GLN A 49 -19.60 -6.27 11.52
C GLN A 49 -20.24 -5.98 10.15
N ARG A 50 -19.95 -4.82 9.56
CA ARG A 50 -20.40 -4.42 8.21
C ARG A 50 -19.54 -5.03 7.09
N LEU A 51 -18.29 -5.36 7.38
CA LEU A 51 -17.39 -6.03 6.44
C LEU A 51 -17.61 -7.53 6.36
N ARG A 52 -18.01 -8.18 7.44
CA ARG A 52 -18.22 -9.63 7.48
C ARG A 52 -19.12 -10.18 6.36
N PRO A 53 -20.24 -9.53 5.97
CA PRO A 53 -21.05 -9.95 4.83
C PRO A 53 -20.36 -9.82 3.46
N CYS A 54 -19.34 -8.95 3.35
CA CYS A 54 -18.63 -8.68 2.10
C CYS A 54 -17.67 -9.82 1.71
N GLY A 55 -17.21 -10.62 2.67
CA GLY A 55 -16.35 -11.79 2.45
C GLY A 55 -17.10 -13.09 2.18
N HIS A 56 -18.31 -13.03 1.61
CA HIS A 56 -19.19 -14.20 1.41
C HIS A 56 -19.48 -15.03 2.69
N GLY A 57 -19.28 -14.43 3.88
CA GLY A 57 -19.56 -15.03 5.18
C GLY A 57 -18.31 -15.41 5.99
N GLU A 58 -17.15 -15.58 5.36
CA GLU A 58 -15.92 -16.06 6.01
C GLU A 58 -14.78 -15.04 5.93
N TRP A 59 -14.09 -14.83 7.06
CA TRP A 59 -12.96 -13.88 7.13
C TRP A 59 -11.78 -14.29 6.25
N ILE A 60 -11.58 -15.59 6.05
CA ILE A 60 -10.47 -16.09 5.23
C ILE A 60 -10.62 -15.67 3.77
N ASP A 61 -11.85 -15.62 3.24
CA ASP A 61 -12.11 -15.22 1.85
C ASP A 61 -11.81 -13.74 1.66
N LEU A 62 -12.16 -12.91 2.64
CA LEU A 62 -11.83 -11.49 2.66
C LEU A 62 -10.30 -11.27 2.68
N ILE A 63 -9.59 -12.02 3.54
CA ILE A 63 -8.12 -11.98 3.63
C ILE A 63 -7.52 -12.38 2.28
N CYS A 64 -7.88 -13.54 1.74
CA CYS A 64 -7.35 -14.02 0.45
C CYS A 64 -7.63 -13.02 -0.67
N ALA A 65 -8.85 -12.49 -0.78
CA ALA A 65 -9.21 -11.53 -1.80
C ALA A 65 -8.42 -10.22 -1.68
N SER A 66 -8.22 -9.68 -0.47
CA SER A 66 -7.42 -8.47 -0.27
C SER A 66 -5.94 -8.66 -0.63
N THR A 67 -5.36 -9.84 -0.40
CA THR A 67 -3.93 -10.09 -0.70
C THR A 67 -3.57 -9.97 -2.19
N ARG A 68 -4.56 -9.98 -3.10
CA ARG A 68 -4.34 -9.76 -4.53
C ARG A 68 -3.64 -8.44 -4.84
N TYR A 69 -3.79 -7.44 -3.98
CA TYR A 69 -3.21 -6.10 -4.17
C TYR A 69 -1.76 -5.98 -3.70
N LEU A 70 -1.19 -7.00 -3.06
CA LEU A 70 0.21 -6.97 -2.61
C LEU A 70 1.19 -6.91 -3.79
N ALA A 71 0.87 -7.55 -4.92
CA ALA A 71 1.71 -7.51 -6.12
C ALA A 71 1.70 -6.14 -6.82
N PRO A 72 0.55 -5.47 -7.02
CA PRO A 72 0.50 -4.07 -7.45
C PRO A 72 1.26 -3.11 -6.52
N LEU A 73 1.09 -3.24 -5.19
CA LEU A 73 1.86 -2.46 -4.20
C LEU A 73 3.36 -2.64 -4.39
N TRP A 74 3.82 -3.88 -4.52
CA TRP A 74 5.23 -4.20 -4.77
C TRP A 74 5.71 -3.56 -6.07
N THR A 75 4.97 -3.75 -7.15
CA THR A 75 5.33 -3.21 -8.47
C THR A 75 5.53 -1.69 -8.45
N CYS A 76 4.69 -0.97 -7.69
CA CYS A 76 4.76 0.47 -7.58
C CYS A 76 6.00 0.97 -6.83
N CYS A 77 6.35 0.32 -5.72
CA CYS A 77 7.42 0.80 -4.82
C CYS A 77 8.77 0.09 -4.99
N ARG A 78 8.83 -1.09 -5.64
CA ARG A 78 10.03 -1.94 -5.68
C ARG A 78 11.29 -1.20 -6.12
N ARG A 79 11.19 -0.31 -7.13
CA ARG A 79 12.32 0.46 -7.66
C ARG A 79 12.97 1.42 -6.63
N PHE A 80 12.24 1.76 -5.58
CA PHE A 80 12.70 2.63 -4.49
C PHE A 80 12.97 1.85 -3.21
N TRP A 81 12.68 0.55 -3.19
CA TRP A 81 12.84 -0.31 -2.03
C TRP A 81 14.34 -0.53 -1.79
N PRO A 82 14.92 0.02 -0.71
CA PRO A 82 16.33 -0.11 -0.48
C PRO A 82 16.67 -1.57 -0.12
N PRO A 83 17.88 -2.05 -0.46
CA PRO A 83 18.36 -3.32 0.06
C PRO A 83 18.45 -3.23 1.59
N GLY A 84 17.59 -3.97 2.29
CA GLY A 84 17.43 -3.88 3.75
C GLY A 84 16.36 -2.89 4.22
N ALA A 85 15.31 -2.71 3.41
CA ALA A 85 14.13 -1.87 3.62
C ALA A 85 13.64 -1.71 5.08
N PRO A 86 13.04 -0.54 5.37
CA PRO A 86 13.14 0.07 6.69
C PRO A 86 12.50 -0.82 7.73
N ALA A 87 13.30 -1.20 8.72
CA ALA A 87 12.87 -2.02 9.86
C ALA A 87 11.93 -1.27 10.82
N ASP A 88 11.58 -0.02 10.52
CA ASP A 88 10.81 0.87 11.40
C ASP A 88 9.29 0.75 11.23
N GLY A 89 8.80 0.03 10.21
CA GLY A 89 7.38 -0.17 9.95
C GLY A 89 6.65 1.04 9.36
N ALA A 90 7.38 2.09 8.93
CA ALA A 90 6.75 3.32 8.42
C ALA A 90 5.97 3.09 7.13
N PHE A 91 6.49 2.24 6.22
CA PHE A 91 5.80 1.94 4.96
C PHE A 91 4.48 1.19 5.20
N GLU A 92 4.48 0.24 6.12
CA GLU A 92 3.29 -0.49 6.54
C GLU A 92 2.25 0.46 7.13
N ALA A 93 2.67 1.40 7.99
CA ALA A 93 1.79 2.33 8.69
C ALA A 93 1.21 3.44 7.79
N ASP A 94 1.99 3.93 6.83
CA ASP A 94 1.63 5.09 6.00
C ASP A 94 1.14 4.72 4.59
N VAL A 95 1.37 3.49 4.14
CA VAL A 95 0.96 3.02 2.79
C VAL A 95 0.04 1.82 2.88
N VAL A 96 0.51 0.71 3.46
CA VAL A 96 -0.20 -0.58 3.36
C VAL A 96 -1.47 -0.59 4.21
N ARG A 97 -1.38 -0.15 5.47
CA ARG A 97 -2.53 -0.04 6.37
C ARG A 97 -3.56 0.97 5.85
N PRO A 98 -3.21 2.22 5.46
CA PRO A 98 -4.17 3.16 4.90
C PRO A 98 -4.84 2.67 3.61
N PHE A 99 -4.12 1.92 2.77
CA PHE A 99 -4.74 1.26 1.62
C PHE A 99 -5.80 0.23 2.07
N GLY A 100 -5.50 -0.58 3.09
CA GLY A 100 -6.47 -1.49 3.72
C GLY A 100 -7.70 -0.77 4.25
N GLU A 101 -7.53 0.37 4.92
CA GLU A 101 -8.63 1.20 5.42
C GLU A 101 -9.55 1.67 4.28
N LEU A 102 -8.96 2.18 3.19
CA LEU A 102 -9.69 2.62 2.00
C LEU A 102 -10.43 1.46 1.31
N LEU A 103 -9.82 0.27 1.24
CA LEU A 103 -10.50 -0.93 0.77
C LEU A 103 -11.70 -1.29 1.65
N GLY A 104 -11.55 -1.22 2.97
CA GLY A 104 -12.62 -1.48 3.92
C GLY A 104 -13.80 -0.53 3.71
N TYR A 105 -13.53 0.77 3.59
CA TYR A 105 -14.56 1.76 3.27
C TYR A 105 -15.23 1.49 1.93
N HIS A 106 -14.45 1.18 0.89
CA HIS A 106 -15.00 0.88 -0.43
C HIS A 106 -15.96 -0.31 -0.36
N LEU A 107 -15.54 -1.43 0.22
CA LEU A 107 -16.39 -2.61 0.36
C LEU A 107 -17.70 -2.30 1.09
N VAL A 108 -17.63 -1.52 2.18
CA VAL A 108 -18.82 -1.14 2.94
C VAL A 108 -19.76 -0.23 2.12
N LEU A 109 -19.23 0.74 1.37
CA LEU A 109 -20.02 1.67 0.56
C LEU A 109 -20.60 1.00 -0.70
N HIS A 110 -19.87 0.04 -1.26
CA HIS A 110 -20.21 -0.64 -2.51
C HIS A 110 -20.74 -2.07 -2.29
N GLN A 111 -21.33 -2.34 -1.11
CA GLN A 111 -22.04 -3.59 -0.80
C GLN A 111 -21.20 -4.86 -1.06
N GLY A 112 -19.92 -4.81 -0.71
CA GLY A 112 -18.96 -5.90 -0.85
C GLY A 112 -18.33 -6.02 -2.24
N GLN A 113 -18.63 -5.10 -3.15
CA GLN A 113 -17.92 -5.04 -4.43
C GLN A 113 -16.50 -4.51 -4.21
N TRP A 114 -15.52 -5.20 -4.78
CA TRP A 114 -14.14 -4.75 -4.79
C TRP A 114 -13.94 -3.61 -5.80
N PRO A 115 -13.00 -2.68 -5.55
CA PRO A 115 -12.65 -1.69 -6.55
C PRO A 115 -12.09 -2.38 -7.80
N SER A 116 -12.23 -1.70 -8.94
CA SER A 116 -11.55 -2.11 -10.17
C SER A 116 -10.04 -2.02 -10.02
N ASP A 117 -9.31 -2.77 -10.85
CA ASP A 117 -7.85 -2.76 -10.81
C ASP A 117 -7.29 -1.35 -11.03
N THR A 118 -7.89 -0.56 -11.94
CA THR A 118 -7.49 0.82 -12.21
C THR A 118 -7.70 1.75 -11.01
N GLU A 119 -8.82 1.61 -10.28
CA GLU A 119 -9.06 2.40 -9.07
C GLU A 119 -8.09 2.04 -7.96
N ALA A 120 -7.86 0.74 -7.74
CA ALA A 120 -6.91 0.26 -6.75
C ALA A 120 -5.48 0.71 -7.06
N GLU A 121 -5.05 0.60 -8.32
CA GLU A 121 -3.73 1.06 -8.78
C GLU A 121 -3.53 2.55 -8.61
N ALA A 122 -4.56 3.37 -8.88
CA ALA A 122 -4.50 4.81 -8.67
C ALA A 122 -4.27 5.17 -7.19
N VAL A 123 -5.04 4.55 -6.29
CA VAL A 123 -4.88 4.76 -4.84
C VAL A 123 -3.50 4.30 -4.36
N ILE A 124 -3.05 3.12 -4.81
CA ILE A 124 -1.72 2.60 -4.49
C ILE A 124 -0.64 3.59 -4.94
N HIS A 125 -0.73 4.08 -6.16
CA HIS A 125 0.22 5.04 -6.71
C HIS A 125 0.28 6.33 -5.88
N ASP A 126 -0.87 6.86 -5.48
CA ASP A 126 -0.95 8.09 -4.69
C ASP A 126 -0.35 7.92 -3.30
N LEU A 127 -0.65 6.82 -2.60
CA LEU A 127 -0.09 6.51 -1.28
C LEU A 127 1.42 6.32 -1.34
N VAL A 128 1.91 5.53 -2.30
CA VAL A 128 3.34 5.29 -2.50
C VAL A 128 4.07 6.58 -2.84
N THR A 129 3.50 7.40 -3.72
CA THR A 129 4.07 8.70 -4.11
C THR A 129 4.11 9.66 -2.92
N ALA A 130 3.04 9.76 -2.14
CA ALA A 130 2.99 10.59 -0.94
C ALA A 130 4.04 10.17 0.09
N PHE A 131 4.21 8.87 0.31
CA PHE A 131 5.24 8.33 1.20
C PHE A 131 6.65 8.76 0.78
N PHE A 132 7.04 8.51 -0.48
CA PHE A 132 8.39 8.86 -0.94
C PHE A 132 8.63 10.37 -1.05
N ASN A 133 7.57 11.18 -1.23
CA ASN A 133 7.67 12.64 -1.14
C ASN A 133 7.91 13.13 0.29
N ARG A 134 7.36 12.43 1.29
CA ARG A 134 7.55 12.74 2.73
C ARG A 134 8.90 12.26 3.25
N TYR A 135 9.39 11.13 2.75
CA TYR A 135 10.65 10.51 3.14
C TYR A 135 11.62 10.45 1.95
N PRO A 136 12.09 11.60 1.42
CA PRO A 136 12.98 11.62 0.28
C PRO A 136 14.29 10.92 0.65
N SER A 137 14.62 9.85 -0.07
CA SER A 137 15.88 9.11 0.06
C SER A 137 17.02 9.93 -0.57
N GLY A 138 17.38 11.06 0.05
CA GLY A 138 18.52 11.89 -0.32
C GLY A 138 19.59 11.85 0.77
N PRO A 139 20.89 11.99 0.42
CA PRO A 139 21.95 12.09 1.43
C PRO A 139 21.66 13.30 2.31
N SER A 140 21.53 13.07 3.62
CA SER A 140 21.66 14.14 4.61
C SER A 140 23.05 14.74 4.42
N ALA A 141 23.11 15.90 3.75
CA ALA A 141 24.30 16.72 3.77
C ALA A 141 24.44 17.26 5.20
N PRO A 142 25.55 17.00 5.91
CA PRO A 142 25.76 17.63 7.21
C PRO A 142 25.92 19.13 7.00
N ALA A 143 25.19 19.90 7.80
CA ALA A 143 25.50 21.31 8.05
C ALA A 143 26.66 21.42 9.03
#